data_AF-A0A958URF9-F1
#
_entry.id   AF-A0A958URF9-F1
#
_cell.length_a   1.000
_cell.length_b   1.000
_cell.length_c   1.000
_cell.angle_alpha   90.00
_cell.angle_beta   90.00
_cell.angle_gamma   90.00
#
_symmetry.space_group_name_H-M   'P 1'
#
loop_
_entity.id
_entity.type
_entity.pdbx_description
1 polymer ?
#
loop_
_entity_poly.entity_id
_entity_poly.type
_entity_poly.pdbx_seq_one_letter_code
_entity_poly.pdbx_strand_id
1 'polypeptide(L)'
;VNVSVRKDFWDKRASLTVGVDDVFNTLNNTASVSKYYNQDNYYYANTESRLLRVGFKYNFGNARLRDNNKNIETDEGDRLEGK
;
A
#
# COMPACT_ATOMS: atom_id res chain seq x y z
N VAL A 1 13.17 3.88 -4.80
CA VAL A 1 12.03 4.40 -4.01
C VAL A 1 10.74 3.94 -4.64
N ASN A 2 9.78 3.47 -3.85
CA ASN A 2 8.52 2.88 -4.34
C ASN A 2 7.35 3.72 -3.83
N VAL A 3 6.38 4.01 -4.70
CA VAL A 3 5.23 4.87 -4.39
C VAL A 3 3.96 4.17 -4.84
N SER A 4 2.93 4.17 -3.99
CA SER A 4 1.61 3.65 -4.33
C SER A 4 0.50 4.51 -3.75
N VAL A 5 -0.61 4.56 -4.46
CA VAL A 5 -1.85 5.21 -4.03
C VAL A 5 -2.97 4.18 -4.10
N ARG A 6 -3.79 4.15 -3.05
CA ARG A 6 -4.97 3.32 -2.96
C ARG A 6 -6.20 4.18 -2.76
N LYS A 7 -7.26 3.88 -3.50
CA LYS A 7 -8.59 4.44 -3.33
C LYS A 7 -9.56 3.34 -2.92
N ASP A 8 -10.24 3.56 -1.79
CA ASP A 8 -11.32 2.70 -1.32
C ASP A 8 -12.68 3.23 -1.81
N PHE A 9 -13.59 2.30 -2.09
CA PHE A 9 -14.96 2.54 -2.55
C PHE A 9 -15.94 1.69 -1.71
N TRP A 10 -17.19 2.13 -1.64
CA TRP A 10 -18.31 1.41 -0.98
C TRP A 10 -17.97 0.91 0.43
N ASP A 11 -17.58 1.82 1.33
CA ASP A 11 -17.19 1.47 2.71
C ASP A 11 -16.14 0.36 2.78
N LYS A 12 -15.10 0.50 1.94
CA LYS A 12 -13.98 -0.45 1.79
C LYS A 12 -14.39 -1.81 1.20
N ARG A 13 -15.58 -1.94 0.59
CA ARG A 13 -16.00 -3.15 -0.13
C ARG A 13 -15.20 -3.36 -1.41
N ALA A 14 -14.76 -2.30 -2.06
CA ALA A 14 -13.81 -2.38 -3.17
C ALA A 14 -12.65 -1.42 -2.98
N SER A 15 -11.50 -1.75 -3.57
CA SER A 15 -10.35 -0.86 -3.58
C SER A 15 -9.54 -1.01 -4.86
N LEU A 16 -9.15 0.12 -5.45
CA LEU A 16 -8.21 0.20 -6.56
C LEU A 16 -6.87 0.71 -6.03
N THR A 17 -5.79 0.01 -6.37
CA THR A 17 -4.43 0.40 -6.02
C THR A 17 -3.61 0.54 -7.28
N VAL A 18 -2.87 1.65 -7.38
CA VAL A 18 -1.89 1.88 -8.45
C VAL A 18 -0.57 2.26 -7.81
N GLY A 19 0.53 1.68 -8.27
CA GLY A 19 1.85 2.00 -7.74
C GLY A 19 2.96 1.77 -8.73
N VAL A 20 4.08 2.44 -8.50
CA VAL A 20 5.30 2.34 -9.27
C VAL A 20 6.46 1.98 -8.35
N ASP A 21 7.20 0.95 -8.73
CA ASP A 21 8.47 0.61 -8.10
C ASP A 21 9.64 1.29 -8.80
N ASP A 22 10.68 1.59 -8.02
CA ASP A 22 11.90 2.27 -8.46
C ASP A 22 11.65 3.48 -9.37
N VAL A 23 10.87 4.44 -8.85
CA VAL A 23 10.51 5.69 -9.56
C VAL A 23 11.75 6.43 -10.07
N PHE A 24 12.87 6.35 -9.36
CA PHE A 24 14.12 7.04 -9.72
C PHE A 24 15.09 6.19 -10.57
N ASN A 25 14.75 4.97 -10.96
CA ASN A 25 15.62 4.06 -11.74
C ASN A 25 17.00 3.83 -11.11
N THR A 26 17.04 3.69 -9.79
CA THR A 26 18.30 3.68 -9.03
C THR A 26 18.86 2.28 -8.80
N LEU A 27 18.04 1.25 -8.93
CA LEU A 27 18.42 -0.11 -8.53
C LEU A 27 19.19 -0.87 -9.62
N ASN A 28 19.06 -0.45 -10.89
CA ASN A 28 19.73 -1.13 -12.01
C ASN A 28 21.27 -0.97 -12.01
N ASN A 29 21.84 -0.09 -11.20
CA ASN A 29 23.26 0.27 -11.31
C ASN A 29 24.11 -0.23 -10.13
N THR A 30 23.85 -1.45 -9.65
CA THR A 30 24.65 -2.06 -8.58
C THR A 30 25.58 -3.11 -9.18
N ALA A 31 26.76 -2.67 -9.64
CA ALA A 31 27.84 -3.58 -9.99
C ALA A 31 28.57 -4.05 -8.72
N SER A 32 28.72 -5.35 -8.56
CA SER A 32 29.51 -5.94 -7.48
C SER A 32 30.93 -6.18 -7.98
N VAL A 33 31.90 -5.53 -7.33
CA VAL A 33 33.34 -5.72 -7.59
C VAL A 33 33.96 -6.41 -6.39
N SER A 34 34.54 -7.60 -6.61
CA SER A 34 35.31 -8.33 -5.61
C SER A 34 36.78 -8.37 -6.03
N LYS A 35 37.66 -7.78 -5.22
CA LYS A 35 39.11 -7.80 -5.42
C LYS A 35 39.77 -8.77 -4.45
N TYR A 36 40.44 -9.79 -4.97
CA TYR A 36 41.17 -10.78 -4.17
C TYR A 36 42.55 -11.04 -4.76
N TYR A 37 43.60 -10.54 -4.09
CA TYR A 37 45.04 -10.70 -4.39
C TYR A 37 45.46 -10.38 -5.83
N ASN A 38 45.12 -11.24 -6.79
CA ASN A 38 45.41 -11.12 -8.22
C ASN A 38 44.19 -11.30 -9.12
N GLN A 39 42.98 -11.33 -8.56
CA GLN A 39 41.73 -11.47 -9.29
C GLN A 39 40.79 -10.31 -9.00
N ASP A 40 40.44 -9.59 -10.06
CA ASP A 40 39.39 -8.58 -10.06
C ASP A 40 38.16 -9.20 -10.72
N ASN A 41 37.15 -9.53 -9.90
CA ASN A 41 35.89 -10.11 -10.36
C ASN A 41 34.82 -9.02 -10.45
N TYR A 42 34.22 -8.87 -11.63
CA TYR A 42 33.12 -7.94 -11.90
C TYR A 42 31.83 -8.72 -12.17
N TYR A 43 30.79 -8.43 -11.40
CA TYR A 43 29.47 -9.01 -11.60
C TYR A 43 28.42 -7.91 -11.68
N TYR A 44 27.59 -7.97 -12.71
CA TYR A 44 26.47 -7.05 -12.90
C TYR A 44 25.20 -7.86 -13.09
N ALA A 45 24.23 -7.67 -12.20
CA ALA A 45 22.90 -8.27 -12.30
C ALA A 45 21.94 -7.27 -12.94
N ASN A 46 21.40 -7.61 -14.11
CA ASN A 46 20.34 -6.82 -14.73
C ASN A 46 18.98 -7.30 -14.21
N THR A 47 18.60 -6.82 -13.03
CA THR A 47 17.31 -7.16 -12.41
C THR A 47 16.21 -6.21 -12.87
N GLU A 48 15.03 -6.73 -13.18
CA GLU A 48 13.86 -5.90 -13.45
C GLU A 48 13.42 -5.17 -12.16
N SER A 49 13.65 -3.87 -12.09
CA SER A 49 13.46 -3.08 -10.86
C SER A 49 12.31 -2.06 -10.94
N ARG A 50 11.95 -1.63 -12.15
CA ARG A 50 10.90 -0.62 -12.41
C ARG A 50 9.62 -1.28 -12.89
N LEU A 51 8.60 -1.26 -12.05
CA LEU A 51 7.33 -1.95 -12.31
C LEU A 51 6.15 -1.00 -12.08
N LEU A 52 5.20 -0.99 -13.02
CA LEU A 52 3.88 -0.40 -12.83
C LEU A 52 2.92 -1.50 -12.38
N ARG A 53 2.29 -1.33 -11.21
CA ARG A 53 1.36 -2.31 -10.63
C ARG A 53 -0.03 -1.71 -10.51
N VAL A 54 -1.02 -2.45 -11.00
CA VAL A 54 -2.44 -2.12 -10.85
C VAL A 54 -3.13 -3.30 -10.16
N GLY A 55 -3.79 -3.03 -9.05
CA GLY A 55 -4.48 -4.04 -8.25
C GLY A 55 -5.92 -3.64 -7.97
N PHE A 56 -6.85 -4.56 -8.23
CA PHE A 56 -8.25 -4.42 -7.85
C PHE A 56 -8.60 -5.47 -6.79
N LYS A 57 -9.18 -5.03 -5.69
CA LYS A 57 -9.68 -5.91 -4.61
C LYS A 57 -11.17 -5.69 -4.44
N TYR A 58 -11.92 -6.79 -4.35
CA TYR A 58 -13.34 -6.77 -4.03
C TYR A 58 -13.64 -7.76 -2.90
N ASN A 59 -14.29 -7.27 -1.84
CA ASN A 59 -14.65 -8.07 -0.68
C ASN A 59 -16.06 -8.62 -0.86
N PHE A 60 -16.18 -9.93 -1.04
CA PHE A 60 -17.46 -10.63 -1.25
C PHE A 60 -18.22 -10.98 0.05
N GLY A 61 -17.71 -10.60 1.24
CA GLY A 61 -18.22 -11.00 2.55
C GLY A 61 -18.94 -9.88 3.35
N ASN A 62 -20.10 -10.25 3.91
CA ASN A 62 -21.01 -9.49 4.80
C ASN A 62 -21.53 -8.12 4.33
N ALA A 63 -22.10 -8.07 3.13
CA ALA A 63 -22.81 -6.90 2.57
C ALA A 63 -24.07 -6.43 3.35
N ARG A 64 -24.36 -7.04 4.52
CA ARG A 64 -25.54 -6.77 5.36
C ARG A 64 -25.22 -6.38 6.80
N LEU A 65 -23.96 -6.38 7.22
CA LEU A 65 -23.60 -5.71 8.47
C LEU A 65 -23.70 -4.21 8.21
N ARG A 66 -24.91 -3.69 8.40
CA ARG A 66 -25.13 -2.28 8.71
C ARG A 66 -24.14 -1.93 9.80
N ASP A 67 -23.42 -0.85 9.59
CA ASP A 67 -22.58 -0.27 10.63
C ASP A 67 -23.38 -0.31 11.95
N ASN A 68 -22.76 -0.78 13.04
CA ASN A 68 -23.37 -0.63 14.35
C ASN A 68 -23.15 0.83 14.77
N ASN A 69 -23.69 1.76 13.98
CA ASN A 69 -23.85 3.14 14.38
C ASN A 69 -24.98 3.13 15.41
N LYS A 70 -24.66 2.61 16.59
CA LYS A 70 -25.47 2.73 17.78
C LYS A 70 -25.48 4.23 18.05
N ASN A 71 -26.56 4.93 17.72
CA ASN A 71 -26.79 6.25 18.26
C ASN A 71 -26.78 6.04 19.78
N ILE A 72 -25.70 6.46 20.46
CA ILE A 72 -25.64 6.42 21.92
C ILE A 72 -26.41 7.67 22.37
N GLU A 73 -27.70 7.67 22.09
CA GLU A 73 -28.63 8.61 22.69
C GLU A 73 -28.97 8.01 24.05
N THR A 74 -28.47 8.64 25.10
CA THR A 74 -28.79 8.27 26.47
C THR A 74 -29.53 9.44 27.06
N ASP A 75 -30.64 9.18 27.76
CA ASP A 75 -31.40 10.22 28.46
C ASP A 75 -30.52 11.10 29.35
N GLU A 76 -29.40 10.55 29.83
CA GLU A 76 -28.39 11.25 30.62
C GLU A 76 -27.59 12.29 29.80
N GLY A 77 -27.28 12.02 28.53
CA GLY A 77 -26.55 12.92 27.62
C GLY A 77 -27.39 14.14 27.22
N ASP A 78 -28.65 13.93 26.86
CA ASP A 78 -29.60 15.01 26.53
C ASP A 78 -29.82 15.95 27.73
N ARG A 79 -29.76 15.40 28.95
CA ARG A 79 -29.88 16.18 30.20
C ARG A 79 -28.65 17.05 30.49
N LEU A 80 -27.49 16.73 29.92
CA LEU A 80 -26.25 17.49 30.09
C LEU A 80 -26.10 18.61 29.05
N GLU A 81 -26.59 18.44 27.83
CA GLU A 81 -26.60 19.50 26.79
C GLU A 81 -27.65 20.59 27.05
N GLY A 82 -28.72 20.27 27.80
CA GLY A 82 -29.76 21.23 28.19
C GLY A 82 -29.41 22.20 29.34
N LYS A 83 -28.14 22.30 29.74
CA LYS A 83 -27.61 23.26 30.74
C LYS A 83 -26.58 24.19 30.13
#